data_AF-A0A6B2Z0A5-F1
#
_entry.id   AF-A0A6B2Z0A5-F1
#
_cell.length_a   1.000
_cell.length_b   1.000
_cell.length_c   1.000
_cell.angle_alpha   90.00
_cell.angle_beta   90.00
_cell.angle_gamma   90.00
#
_symmetry.space_group_name_H-M   'P 1'
#
loop_
_entity.id
_entity.type
_entity.pdbx_description
1 polymer ?
#
loop_
_entity_poly.entity_id
_entity_poly.type
_entity_poly.pdbx_seq_one_letter_code
_entity_poly.pdbx_strand_id
1 'polypeptide(L)' 'MREIFAGMPWWVKWIAVPVIAIFVFGGLIASVVGFVISLLFKLLVFVVVVGGLIFVVRKFMSSSSRGDW' A
#
# COMPACT_ATOMS: atom_id res chain seq x y z
N MET A 1 -32.78 10.33 -24.70
CA MET A 1 -31.52 10.19 -23.92
C MET A 1 -31.31 11.26 -22.86
N ARG A 2 -31.72 12.53 -23.03
CA ARG A 2 -31.60 13.58 -22.00
C ARG A 2 -32.70 13.58 -20.92
N GLU A 3 -33.77 12.81 -21.10
CA GLU A 3 -34.97 12.85 -20.24
C GLU A 3 -34.94 11.87 -19.06
N ILE A 4 -34.00 10.92 -19.00
CA ILE A 4 -33.94 9.93 -17.90
C ILE A 4 -33.37 10.56 -16.61
N PHE A 5 -32.54 11.60 -16.74
CA PHE A 5 -31.90 12.30 -15.62
C PHE A 5 -32.44 13.73 -15.37
N ALA A 6 -33.35 14.20 -16.23
CA ALA A 6 -33.98 15.51 -16.16
C ALA A 6 -35.22 15.45 -15.26
N GLY A 7 -35.00 15.55 -13.94
CA GLY A 7 -36.08 15.51 -12.94
C GLY A 7 -35.67 14.81 -11.64
N MET A 8 -34.55 14.08 -11.65
CA MET A 8 -34.08 13.39 -10.45
C MET A 8 -33.58 14.39 -9.38
N PRO A 9 -33.98 14.22 -8.11
CA PRO A 9 -33.59 15.11 -7.01
C PRO A 9 -32.08 15.27 -6.95
N TRP A 10 -31.59 16.49 -6.76
CA TRP A 10 -30.15 16.79 -6.74
C TRP A 10 -29.37 15.91 -5.74
N TRP A 11 -29.99 15.60 -4.60
CA TRP A 11 -29.48 14.71 -3.57
C TRP A 11 -29.11 13.30 -4.11
N VAL A 12 -29.92 12.73 -5.01
CA VAL A 12 -29.69 11.39 -5.58
C VAL A 12 -28.40 11.36 -6.40
N LYS A 13 -28.14 12.42 -7.18
CA LYS A 13 -26.93 12.50 -8.02
C LYS A 13 -25.66 12.62 -7.18
N TRP A 14 -25.73 13.29 -6.04
CA TRP A 14 -24.55 13.59 -5.22
C TRP A 14 -24.31 12.61 -4.06
N ILE A 15 -25.33 11.86 -3.64
CA ILE A 15 -25.19 10.93 -2.51
C ILE A 15 -25.44 9.49 -2.93
N ALA A 16 -26.54 9.20 -3.63
CA ALA A 16 -26.82 7.83 -4.04
C ALA A 16 -25.74 7.31 -5.01
N VAL A 17 -25.29 8.13 -5.97
CA VAL A 17 -24.25 7.73 -6.93
C VAL A 17 -22.92 7.40 -6.23
N PRO A 18 -22.35 8.25 -5.35
CA PRO A 18 -21.14 7.89 -4.61
C PRO A 18 -21.31 6.69 -3.68
N VAL A 19 -22.45 6.56 -2.99
CA VAL A 19 -22.72 5.40 -2.12
C VAL A 19 -22.74 4.11 -2.93
N ILE A 20 -23.45 4.09 -4.07
CA ILE A 20 -23.48 2.93 -4.96
C ILE A 20 -22.08 2.65 -5.54
N ALA A 21 -21.34 3.69 -5.92
CA ALA A 21 -19.97 3.53 -6.41
C ALA A 21 -19.07 2.90 -5.34
N ILE A 22 -19.14 3.34 -4.09
CA ILE A 22 -18.41 2.72 -2.98
C ILE A 22 -18.92 1.31 -2.71
N PHE A 23 -20.21 1.03 -2.84
CA PHE A 23 -20.73 -0.32 -2.62
C PHE A 23 -20.28 -1.31 -3.69
N VAL A 24 -20.29 -0.88 -4.96
CA VAL A 24 -19.92 -1.69 -6.13
C VAL A 24 -18.40 -1.83 -6.27
N PHE A 25 -17.66 -0.72 -6.10
CA PHE A 25 -16.21 -0.68 -6.27
C PHE A 25 -15.43 -0.73 -4.97
N GLY A 26 -16.08 -0.68 -3.80
CA GLY A 26 -15.41 -0.62 -2.50
C GLY A 26 -14.48 -1.79 -2.25
N GLY A 27 -14.87 -3.00 -2.69
CA GLY A 27 -13.99 -4.17 -2.64
C GLY A 27 -12.73 -4.02 -3.50
N LEU A 28 -12.86 -3.45 -4.70
CA LEU A 28 -11.72 -3.17 -5.59
C LEU A 28 -10.83 -2.06 -5.00
N ILE A 29 -11.43 -1.00 -4.46
CA ILE A 29 -10.71 0.10 -3.78
C ILE A 29 -9.95 -0.45 -2.57
N ALA A 30 -10.60 -1.22 -1.71
CA ALA A 30 -9.97 -1.85 -0.56
C ALA A 30 -8.84 -2.80 -0.95
N SER A 31 -8.99 -3.53 -2.05
CA SER A 31 -7.95 -4.43 -2.57
C SER A 31 -6.71 -3.66 -3.05
N VAL A 32 -6.92 -2.58 -3.82
CA VAL A 32 -5.82 -1.73 -4.30
C VAL A 32 -5.11 -1.05 -3.13
N VAL A 33 -5.86 -0.46 -2.20
CA VAL A 33 -5.30 0.18 -1.01
C VAL A 33 -4.54 -0.83 -0.15
N GLY A 34 -5.13 -2.00 0.10
CA GLY A 34 -4.49 -3.08 0.84
C GLY A 34 -3.23 -3.59 0.17
N PHE A 35 -3.22 -3.70 -1.15
CA PHE A 35 -2.03 -4.06 -1.93
C PHE A 35 -0.91 -3.04 -1.76
N VAL A 36 -1.20 -1.74 -1.87
CA VAL A 36 -0.21 -0.67 -1.69
C VAL A 36 0.38 -0.68 -0.29
N ILE A 37 -0.46 -0.81 0.74
CA ILE A 37 -0.02 -0.87 2.14
C ILE A 37 0.86 -2.11 2.38
N SER A 38 0.44 -3.27 1.87
CA SER A 38 1.20 -4.52 1.96
C SER A 38 2.56 -4.41 1.27
N LEU A 39 2.60 -3.79 0.09
CA LEU A 39 3.84 -3.55 -0.65
C LEU A 39 4.78 -2.65 0.15
N LEU A 40 4.28 -1.56 0.73
CA LEU A 40 5.06 -0.65 1.56
C LEU A 40 5.63 -1.37 2.79
N PHE A 41 4.83 -2.20 3.46
CA PHE A 41 5.28 -3.01 4.59
C PHE A 41 6.40 -3.99 4.18
N LYS A 42 6.23 -4.70 3.07
CA LYS A 42 7.28 -5.57 2.52
C LYS A 42 8.57 -4.82 2.24
N LEU A 43 8.47 -3.59 1.73
CA LEU A 43 9.61 -2.73 1.45
C LEU A 43 10.36 -2.35 2.73
N LEU A 44 9.63 -1.99 3.79
CA LEU A 44 10.21 -1.75 5.12
C LEU A 44 10.90 -3.00 5.67
N VAL A 45 10.23 -4.16 5.62
CA VAL A 45 10.81 -5.44 6.07
C VAL A 45 12.07 -5.76 5.28
N PHE A 46 12.07 -5.56 3.96
CA PHE A 46 13.23 -5.78 3.11
C PHE A 46 14.41 -4.90 3.54
N VAL A 47 14.18 -3.62 3.80
CA VAL A 47 15.22 -2.70 4.29
C VAL A 47 15.79 -3.18 5.63
N VAL A 48 14.95 -3.64 6.55
CA VAL A 48 15.40 -4.17 7.85
C VAL A 48 16.27 -5.42 7.66
N VAL A 49 15.83 -6.36 6.80
CA VAL A 49 16.58 -7.60 6.53
C VAL A 49 17.94 -7.29 5.89
N VAL A 50 17.96 -6.44 4.86
CA VAL A 50 19.21 -6.05 4.18
C VAL A 50 20.13 -5.29 5.13
N GLY A 51 19.60 -4.36 5.92
CA GLY A 51 20.37 -3.63 6.93
C GLY A 51 20.98 -4.58 7.98
N GLY A 52 20.18 -5.54 8.46
CA GLY A 52 20.64 -6.59 9.38
C GLY A 52 21.75 -7.44 8.78
N LEU A 53 21.59 -7.89 7.53
CA LEU A 53 22.61 -8.67 6.83
C LEU A 53 23.91 -7.89 6.66
N ILE A 54 23.83 -6.63 6.23
CA ILE A 54 24.99 -5.75 6.09
C ILE A 54 25.70 -5.56 7.45
N PHE A 55 24.94 -5.39 8.52
CA PHE A 55 25.50 -5.28 9.87
C PHE A 55 26.26 -6.55 10.26
N VAL A 56 25.65 -7.71 10.06
CA VAL A 56 26.25 -9.04 10.31
C VAL A 56 27.57 -9.19 9.54
N VAL A 57 27.55 -8.97 8.23
CA VAL A 57 28.73 -9.09 7.36
C VAL A 57 29.86 -8.16 7.83
N ARG A 58 29.54 -6.89 8.11
CA ARG A 58 30.54 -5.93 8.61
C ARG A 58 31.10 -6.35 9.95
N LYS A 59 30.24 -6.79 10.88
CA LYS A 59 30.66 -7.21 12.22
C LYS A 59 31.64 -8.38 12.15
N PHE A 60 31.38 -9.37 11.29
CA PHE A 60 32.25 -10.53 11.16
C PHE A 60 33.55 -10.21 10.41
N MET A 61 33.53 -9.42 9.33
CA MET A 61 34.76 -9.02 8.64
C MET A 61 35.66 -8.10 9.47
N SER A 62 35.11 -7.20 10.28
CA SER A 62 35.91 -6.38 11.21
C SER A 62 36.56 -7.21 12.33
N SER A 63 36.08 -8.43 12.58
CA SER A 63 36.65 -9.31 13.62
C SER A 63 37.84 -10.11 13.11
N SER A 64 37.97 -10.31 11.79
CA SER A 64 39.05 -11.10 11.17
C SER A 64 40.34 -10.33 10.90
N SER A 65 40.37 -8.99 11.01
CA SER A 65 41.57 -8.16 10.79
C SER A 65 42.37 -7.81 12.06
N ARG A 66 41.97 -8.32 13.23
CA ARG A 66 42.71 -8.16 14.50
C ARG A 66 43.65 -9.33 14.83
N GLY A 67 43.86 -10.26 13.88
CA GLY A 67 44.62 -11.50 14.07
C GLY A 67 45.98 -11.56 13.39
N ASP A 68 46.45 -10.51 12.71
CA ASP A 68 47.82 -10.44 12.20
C ASP A 68 48.68 -9.62 13.19
N TRP A 69 49.18 -10.32 14.20
CA TRP A 69 50.36 -9.95 14.99
C TRP A 69 51.40 -11.06 14.80
#